data_AF-A0A9D6YDN1-F1
#
_entry.id   AF-A0A9D6YDN1-F1
#
_cell.length_a   1.000
_cell.length_b   1.000
_cell.length_c   1.000
_cell.angle_alpha   90.00
_cell.angle_beta   90.00
_cell.angle_gamma   90.00
#
_symmetry.space_group_name_H-M   'P 1'
#
loop_
_entity.id
_entity.type
_entity.pdbx_description
1 polymer ?
#
loop_
_entity_poly.entity_id
_entity_poly.type
_entity_poly.pdbx_seq_one_letter_code
_entity_poly.pdbx_strand_id
1 'polypeptide(L)'
;MARLPRVCRQAIGFRPRLRAGCLALVAALAFTPSATAQATGQRATSRIGYAYPAGGQQGTTTTVALGGQNLNGATAAYFSGTGVQAKVIGYDRPLTQKELNDAREKIQQLQDKRAATRHTASDSAAMPAKPVWTADDEKTLADLRLMIAMRQNRQINPALAETVTLEVTLAPDATPGEREVRLKTPAGLSNPLVYCVGQLPEFSEPAVSATSQPAPAGPNRYSGPSTRRSRPPMAITLPATVNGQVLPGETDRFQFSARQGQRLTVSASARALIPYLADAVPGWFQATLALYDGKGREVAYDDDFRFNPDPVLSYAIPADGDYTIEIKDSIYRGREDFVYRIAIGELPFVTSVFPLGSGFQDRASFEIAGWNLPLDQLSMETKNKSPGTFLLSVRNQGVLSNPVRFALDTQPDCREAEPNETSDTAQPLELPMIVNGRIDRAGDEDVFRFAGKAGSEFIAEIFARRLSSPLDSVLKLTDASGRQLAFNDDYEDKGAGLTTHHADSRLSVTLPADGAYYVRVADAQH
;
A
#
# COMPACT_ATOMS: atom_id res chain seq x y z
N MET A 1 -12.84 32.51 -83.10
CA MET A 1 -14.16 32.05 -83.60
C MET A 1 -14.43 30.66 -83.05
N ALA A 2 -15.69 30.31 -82.74
CA ALA A 2 -16.17 29.04 -82.13
C ALA A 2 -15.56 28.67 -80.75
N ARG A 3 -16.22 28.10 -79.73
CA ARG A 3 -17.44 27.28 -79.49
C ARG A 3 -17.23 25.74 -79.37
N LEU A 4 -17.19 25.24 -78.12
CA LEU A 4 -18.16 24.32 -77.43
C LEU A 4 -18.56 22.94 -78.10
N PRO A 5 -19.18 21.95 -77.38
CA PRO A 5 -18.95 21.44 -76.00
C PRO A 5 -19.30 19.92 -75.70
N ARG A 6 -19.02 19.44 -74.46
CA ARG A 6 -19.89 18.65 -73.51
C ARG A 6 -20.57 17.25 -73.81
N VAL A 7 -20.51 16.36 -72.78
CA VAL A 7 -21.63 15.66 -72.01
C VAL A 7 -22.05 14.15 -72.20
N CYS A 8 -21.82 13.36 -71.12
CA CYS A 8 -22.69 12.38 -70.38
C CYS A 8 -23.28 11.00 -70.87
N ARG A 9 -23.10 9.98 -69.97
CA ARG A 9 -24.08 9.07 -69.27
C ARG A 9 -24.63 7.71 -69.84
N GLN A 10 -24.47 6.69 -68.97
CA GLN A 10 -25.43 5.63 -68.48
C GLN A 10 -25.95 4.42 -69.33
N ALA A 11 -25.61 3.19 -68.90
CA ALA A 11 -26.41 1.93 -68.87
C ALA A 11 -25.68 0.85 -68.01
N ILE A 12 -26.20 -0.24 -67.38
CA ILE A 12 -27.51 -0.70 -66.81
C ILE A 12 -27.99 -2.12 -67.27
N GLY A 13 -27.89 -3.12 -66.36
CA GLY A 13 -28.66 -4.40 -66.31
C GLY A 13 -28.16 -5.66 -67.09
N PHE A 14 -28.63 -6.92 -66.89
CA PHE A 14 -29.14 -7.64 -65.68
C PHE A 14 -29.35 -9.20 -65.86
N ARG A 15 -28.41 -10.08 -65.42
CA ARG A 15 -28.58 -11.57 -65.13
C ARG A 15 -28.99 -12.51 -66.33
N PRO A 16 -29.24 -13.86 -66.22
CA PRO A 16 -29.12 -14.87 -65.13
C PRO A 16 -28.58 -16.34 -65.43
N ARG A 17 -28.14 -17.06 -64.38
CA ARG A 17 -28.32 -18.52 -63.99
C ARG A 17 -27.99 -19.79 -64.87
N LEU A 18 -27.41 -20.79 -64.17
CA LEU A 18 -27.72 -22.27 -64.07
C LEU A 18 -27.15 -23.38 -65.01
N ARG A 19 -26.29 -24.26 -64.44
CA ARG A 19 -26.34 -25.77 -64.31
C ARG A 19 -24.91 -26.33 -63.98
N ALA A 20 -24.66 -27.07 -62.89
CA ALA A 20 -24.81 -28.53 -62.67
C ALA A 20 -23.89 -29.41 -63.56
N GLY A 21 -23.06 -30.35 -63.05
CA GLY A 21 -22.69 -30.73 -61.66
C GLY A 21 -21.99 -32.12 -61.60
N CYS A 22 -21.29 -32.47 -60.51
CA CYS A 22 -20.82 -33.85 -60.24
C CYS A 22 -20.44 -34.08 -58.75
N LEU A 23 -20.39 -35.34 -58.29
CA LEU A 23 -20.15 -35.74 -56.88
C LEU A 23 -18.70 -36.19 -56.64
N ALA A 24 -18.19 -35.98 -55.40
CA ALA A 24 -17.75 -37.05 -54.47
C ALA A 24 -16.58 -36.64 -53.53
N LEU A 25 -16.88 -36.20 -52.29
CA LEU A 25 -16.29 -36.71 -51.02
C LEU A 25 -16.77 -35.83 -49.83
N VAL A 26 -17.69 -36.36 -49.00
CA VAL A 26 -17.99 -35.81 -47.66
C VAL A 26 -18.41 -36.95 -46.73
N ALA A 27 -17.59 -37.25 -45.70
CA ALA A 27 -17.96 -37.78 -44.37
C ALA A 27 -16.78 -38.55 -43.74
N ALA A 28 -15.97 -37.91 -42.88
CA ALA A 28 -15.15 -38.54 -41.81
C ALA A 28 -14.23 -37.56 -41.03
N LEU A 29 -14.52 -36.25 -41.00
CA LEU A 29 -13.83 -35.31 -40.09
C LEU A 29 -14.84 -34.67 -39.13
N ALA A 30 -15.35 -35.51 -38.23
CA ALA A 30 -15.94 -35.03 -36.99
C ALA A 30 -14.80 -34.45 -36.13
N PHE A 31 -14.56 -33.14 -36.26
CA PHE A 31 -13.83 -32.40 -35.25
C PHE A 31 -14.58 -32.57 -33.92
N THR A 32 -14.05 -33.42 -33.05
CA THR A 32 -14.35 -33.35 -31.63
C THR A 32 -13.62 -32.11 -31.11
N PRO A 33 -14.32 -31.02 -30.74
CA PRO A 33 -13.66 -29.97 -29.97
C PRO A 33 -13.20 -30.63 -28.67
N SER A 34 -11.88 -30.72 -28.46
CA SER A 34 -11.35 -31.30 -27.24
C SER A 34 -11.88 -30.50 -26.06
N ALA A 35 -12.67 -31.13 -25.20
CA ALA A 35 -13.41 -30.48 -24.11
C ALA A 35 -12.52 -30.10 -22.92
N THR A 36 -11.33 -29.54 -23.20
CA THR A 36 -10.33 -29.09 -22.24
C THR A 36 -10.41 -27.58 -21.96
N ALA A 37 -11.41 -26.89 -22.52
CA ALA A 37 -11.65 -25.44 -22.38
C ALA A 37 -12.84 -25.06 -21.48
N GLN A 38 -13.52 -26.03 -20.85
CA GLN A 38 -14.65 -25.79 -19.93
C GLN A 38 -14.49 -26.55 -18.59
N ALA A 39 -13.30 -26.44 -17.99
CA ALA A 39 -13.03 -26.90 -16.62
C ALA A 39 -12.30 -25.83 -15.77
N THR A 40 -12.06 -24.63 -16.30
CA THR A 40 -11.67 -23.44 -15.51
C THR A 40 -12.89 -22.79 -14.87
N GLY A 41 -13.59 -23.53 -14.01
CA GLY A 41 -14.24 -22.88 -12.87
C GLY A 41 -13.17 -22.08 -12.11
N GLN A 42 -13.50 -20.87 -11.66
CA GLN A 42 -12.52 -19.92 -11.12
C GLN A 42 -11.69 -20.59 -10.01
N ARG A 43 -10.42 -20.92 -10.30
CA ARG A 43 -9.49 -21.36 -9.27
C ARG A 43 -9.34 -20.20 -8.30
N ALA A 44 -9.82 -20.39 -7.07
CA ALA A 44 -9.79 -19.38 -6.04
C ALA A 44 -8.35 -18.90 -5.86
N THR A 45 -8.10 -17.64 -6.19
CA THR A 45 -6.74 -17.11 -6.26
C THR A 45 -6.16 -16.92 -4.87
N SER A 46 -4.90 -17.31 -4.71
CA SER A 46 -4.12 -17.04 -3.51
C SER A 46 -4.06 -15.54 -3.28
N ARG A 47 -4.59 -15.06 -2.17
CA ARG A 47 -4.55 -13.65 -1.82
C ARG A 47 -3.95 -13.47 -0.43
N ILE A 48 -2.89 -12.69 -0.33
CA ILE A 48 -2.33 -12.22 0.95
C ILE A 48 -3.05 -10.91 1.28
N GLY A 49 -3.62 -10.83 2.49
CA GLY A 49 -4.23 -9.63 3.05
C GLY A 49 -3.25 -8.79 3.88
N TYR A 50 -2.38 -9.44 4.67
CA TYR A 50 -1.37 -8.76 5.49
C TYR A 50 -0.06 -9.54 5.61
N ALA A 51 1.00 -8.83 6.00
CA ALA A 51 2.29 -9.38 6.40
C ALA A 51 2.63 -8.81 7.78
N TYR A 52 2.97 -9.67 8.74
CA TYR A 52 3.30 -9.23 10.10
C TYR A 52 4.46 -10.04 10.72
N PRO A 53 5.56 -9.39 11.16
CA PRO A 53 5.90 -7.98 10.97
C PRO A 53 5.96 -7.59 9.49
N ALA A 54 5.57 -6.36 9.16
CA ALA A 54 5.54 -5.88 7.77
C ALA A 54 6.93 -5.46 7.24
N GLY A 55 8.00 -6.01 7.81
CA GLY A 55 9.37 -5.69 7.49
C GLY A 55 10.36 -6.37 8.43
N GLY A 56 11.61 -5.92 8.38
CA GLY A 56 12.68 -6.35 9.29
C GLY A 56 13.95 -5.54 9.10
N GLN A 57 14.88 -5.63 10.06
CA GLN A 57 16.16 -4.92 10.01
C GLN A 57 17.16 -5.61 9.07
N GLN A 58 17.95 -4.82 8.32
CA GLN A 58 19.13 -5.29 7.59
C GLN A 58 20.04 -6.17 8.48
N GLY A 59 20.49 -7.31 7.97
CA GLY A 59 21.37 -8.24 8.70
C GLY A 59 20.68 -9.16 9.70
N THR A 60 19.33 -9.19 9.76
CA THR A 60 18.57 -10.04 10.70
C THR A 60 17.80 -11.17 10.00
N THR A 61 17.49 -12.21 10.77
CA THR A 61 16.51 -13.24 10.41
C THR A 61 15.30 -13.11 11.34
N THR A 62 14.09 -13.07 10.80
CA THR A 62 12.85 -12.90 11.56
C THR A 62 11.74 -13.80 11.03
N THR A 63 10.71 -14.03 11.85
CA THR A 63 9.52 -14.80 11.48
C THR A 63 8.40 -13.85 11.04
N VAL A 64 7.83 -14.10 9.86
CA VAL A 64 6.78 -13.26 9.25
C VAL A 64 5.54 -14.11 8.97
N ALA A 65 4.41 -13.74 9.58
CA ALA A 65 3.10 -14.30 9.28
C ALA A 65 2.49 -13.58 8.07
N LEU A 66 2.15 -14.32 7.01
CA LEU A 66 1.41 -13.85 5.85
C LEU A 66 -0.03 -14.37 5.91
N GLY A 67 -0.97 -13.54 6.36
CA GLY A 67 -2.38 -13.92 6.46
C GLY A 67 -3.18 -13.62 5.20
N GLY A 68 -4.18 -14.45 4.89
CA GLY A 68 -4.91 -14.37 3.63
C GLY A 68 -5.89 -15.52 3.38
N GLN A 69 -6.10 -15.85 2.10
CA GLN A 69 -6.98 -16.92 1.63
C GLN A 69 -6.36 -17.70 0.45
N ASN A 70 -6.68 -18.99 0.33
CA ASN A 70 -6.15 -19.93 -0.66
C ASN A 70 -4.61 -20.00 -0.67
N LEU A 71 -3.99 -19.93 0.52
CA LEU A 71 -2.54 -19.97 0.73
C LEU A 71 -2.01 -21.40 0.91
N ASN A 72 -2.90 -22.36 1.19
CA ASN A 72 -2.61 -23.79 1.33
C ASN A 72 -1.66 -24.33 0.24
N GLY A 73 -0.64 -25.08 0.67
CA GLY A 73 0.39 -25.61 -0.24
C GLY A 73 1.39 -24.56 -0.73
N ALA A 74 1.54 -23.42 -0.05
CA ALA A 74 2.63 -22.48 -0.30
C ALA A 74 4.00 -23.20 -0.26
N THR A 75 4.83 -22.98 -1.29
CA THR A 75 6.14 -23.65 -1.48
C THR A 75 7.32 -22.70 -1.48
N ALA A 76 7.10 -21.41 -1.75
CA ALA A 76 8.13 -20.38 -1.76
C ALA A 76 7.49 -19.00 -1.53
N ALA A 77 8.31 -18.06 -1.07
CA ALA A 77 8.02 -16.63 -1.11
C ALA A 77 9.05 -15.94 -2.02
N TYR A 78 8.60 -14.94 -2.76
CA TYR A 78 9.43 -14.10 -3.61
C TYR A 78 9.34 -12.66 -3.13
N PHE A 79 10.48 -11.97 -3.10
CA PHE A 79 10.59 -10.57 -2.78
C PHE A 79 11.19 -9.82 -3.96
N SER A 80 10.74 -8.59 -4.19
CA SER A 80 11.36 -7.71 -5.19
C SER A 80 12.78 -7.27 -4.79
N GLY A 81 13.57 -6.79 -5.76
CA GLY A 81 14.96 -6.37 -5.53
C GLY A 81 15.90 -7.51 -5.13
N THR A 82 16.96 -7.18 -4.39
CA THR A 82 18.00 -8.10 -3.91
C THR A 82 18.16 -8.02 -2.39
N GLY A 83 18.95 -8.95 -1.83
CA GLY A 83 19.31 -8.97 -0.41
C GLY A 83 18.28 -9.62 0.52
N VAL A 84 17.20 -10.20 0.00
CA VAL A 84 16.16 -10.90 0.78
C VAL A 84 16.16 -12.38 0.44
N GLN A 85 16.16 -13.23 1.46
CA GLN A 85 15.94 -14.68 1.35
C GLN A 85 14.75 -15.07 2.23
N ALA A 86 13.93 -16.03 1.79
CA ALA A 86 12.77 -16.47 2.56
C ALA A 86 12.45 -17.95 2.36
N LYS A 87 11.95 -18.58 3.42
CA LYS A 87 11.59 -20.00 3.48
C LYS A 87 10.23 -20.15 4.15
N VAL A 88 9.35 -20.96 3.55
CA VAL A 88 8.09 -21.36 4.19
C VAL A 88 8.42 -22.34 5.33
N ILE A 89 8.01 -22.02 6.55
CA ILE A 89 8.26 -22.83 7.76
C ILE A 89 6.99 -23.30 8.46
N GLY A 90 5.84 -22.68 8.19
CA GLY A 90 4.56 -23.06 8.77
C GLY A 90 3.37 -22.67 7.90
N TYR A 91 2.22 -23.31 8.16
CA TYR A 91 0.94 -22.99 7.57
C TYR A 91 -0.17 -23.35 8.55
N ASP A 92 -1.08 -22.41 8.79
CA ASP A 92 -2.11 -22.46 9.81
C ASP A 92 -3.47 -22.04 9.21
N ARG A 93 -4.54 -22.69 9.67
CA ARG A 93 -5.92 -22.27 9.39
C ARG A 93 -6.90 -22.75 10.46
N PRO A 94 -8.08 -22.11 10.61
CA PRO A 94 -9.20 -22.65 11.34
C PRO A 94 -9.60 -24.07 10.89
N LEU A 95 -10.11 -24.81 11.86
CA LEU A 95 -10.62 -26.16 11.69
C LEU A 95 -12.05 -26.13 11.16
N THR A 96 -12.35 -26.97 10.18
CA THR A 96 -13.72 -27.16 9.71
C THR A 96 -14.57 -27.85 10.78
N GLN A 97 -15.90 -27.70 10.70
CA GLN A 97 -16.81 -28.39 11.63
C GLN A 97 -16.73 -29.91 11.50
N LYS A 98 -16.28 -30.45 10.35
CA LYS A 98 -15.98 -31.87 10.20
C LYS A 98 -14.73 -32.24 10.99
N GLU A 99 -13.60 -31.58 10.77
CA GLU A 99 -12.34 -31.87 11.48
C GLU A 99 -12.48 -31.74 13.01
N LEU A 100 -13.31 -30.80 13.48
CA LEU A 100 -13.67 -30.69 14.90
C LEU A 100 -14.48 -31.89 15.43
N ASN A 101 -15.34 -32.50 14.60
CA ASN A 101 -16.09 -33.70 14.98
C ASN A 101 -15.19 -34.95 14.93
N ASP A 102 -14.42 -35.11 13.85
CA ASP A 102 -13.45 -36.19 13.67
C ASP A 102 -12.41 -36.19 14.83
N ALA A 103 -11.93 -35.01 15.25
CA ALA A 103 -11.03 -34.85 16.39
C ALA A 103 -11.69 -35.17 17.75
N ARG A 104 -12.96 -34.78 17.96
CA ARG A 104 -13.72 -35.15 19.18
C ARG A 104 -13.92 -36.66 19.28
N GLU A 105 -14.32 -37.29 18.19
CA GLU A 105 -14.47 -38.74 18.13
C GLU A 105 -13.13 -39.42 18.41
N LYS A 106 -12.02 -38.92 17.84
CA LYS A 106 -10.70 -39.49 18.08
C LYS A 106 -10.20 -39.32 19.52
N ILE A 107 -10.51 -38.19 20.16
CA ILE A 107 -10.28 -38.01 21.61
C ILE A 107 -11.08 -39.02 22.42
N GLN A 108 -12.37 -39.24 22.10
CA GLN A 108 -13.20 -40.24 22.79
C GLN A 108 -12.61 -41.65 22.62
N GLN A 109 -12.28 -42.07 21.39
CA GLN A 109 -11.62 -43.36 21.12
C GLN A 109 -10.32 -43.54 21.93
N LEU A 110 -9.52 -42.49 22.09
CA LEU A 110 -8.29 -42.52 22.92
C LEU A 110 -8.61 -42.59 24.42
N GLN A 111 -9.64 -41.89 24.90
CA GLN A 111 -10.08 -41.97 26.29
C GLN A 111 -10.64 -43.37 26.62
N ASP A 112 -11.39 -43.99 25.69
CA ASP A 112 -11.92 -45.34 25.83
C ASP A 112 -10.78 -46.38 25.84
N LYS A 113 -9.77 -46.22 24.95
CA LYS A 113 -8.53 -47.02 24.98
C LYS A 113 -7.80 -46.90 26.33
N ARG A 114 -7.78 -45.70 26.92
CA ARG A 114 -7.18 -45.40 28.23
C ARG A 114 -8.00 -45.91 29.43
N ALA A 115 -9.30 -46.12 29.25
CA ALA A 115 -10.17 -46.78 30.23
C ALA A 115 -10.04 -48.31 30.15
N ALA A 116 -10.08 -48.88 28.95
CA ALA A 116 -9.92 -50.33 28.72
C ALA A 116 -8.57 -50.86 29.24
N THR A 117 -7.51 -50.07 29.16
CA THR A 117 -6.18 -50.38 29.74
C THR A 117 -6.11 -50.27 31.26
N ARG A 118 -7.10 -49.66 31.93
CA ARG A 118 -7.17 -49.55 33.40
C ARG A 118 -8.09 -50.58 34.05
N HIS A 119 -9.09 -51.10 33.34
CA HIS A 119 -10.09 -52.02 33.88
C HIS A 119 -9.69 -53.51 33.91
N THR A 120 -8.44 -53.86 33.57
CA THR A 120 -7.96 -55.26 33.55
C THR A 120 -7.56 -55.76 34.95
N ALA A 121 -8.55 -55.96 35.83
CA ALA A 121 -8.35 -56.46 37.20
C ALA A 121 -9.30 -57.61 37.61
N SER A 122 -9.93 -58.30 36.65
CA SER A 122 -10.63 -59.58 36.89
C SER A 122 -10.77 -60.43 35.61
N ASP A 123 -10.12 -61.59 35.63
CA ASP A 123 -10.47 -62.89 35.04
C ASP A 123 -10.91 -63.13 33.57
N SER A 124 -10.61 -64.38 33.17
CA SER A 124 -11.12 -65.15 32.02
C SER A 124 -10.48 -64.92 30.64
N ALA A 125 -10.74 -65.87 29.74
CA ALA A 125 -9.85 -66.24 28.63
C ALA A 125 -10.42 -65.95 27.23
N ALA A 126 -9.54 -66.04 26.22
CA ALA A 126 -9.84 -66.10 24.78
C ALA A 126 -10.55 -64.86 24.17
N MET A 127 -9.83 -63.74 24.11
CA MET A 127 -10.14 -62.58 23.24
C MET A 127 -8.83 -62.00 22.64
N PRO A 128 -8.90 -61.18 21.56
CA PRO A 128 -7.72 -60.77 20.79
C PRO A 128 -6.73 -59.86 21.54
N ALA A 129 -5.61 -59.55 20.88
CA ALA A 129 -4.48 -58.81 21.44
C ALA A 129 -4.92 -57.54 22.21
N LYS A 130 -4.52 -57.47 23.48
CA LYS A 130 -4.95 -56.44 24.43
C LYS A 130 -4.55 -55.04 23.93
N PRO A 131 -5.42 -54.02 24.04
CA PRO A 131 -5.02 -52.65 23.77
C PRO A 131 -3.93 -52.22 24.75
N VAL A 132 -2.92 -51.51 24.26
CA VAL A 132 -1.83 -50.92 25.05
C VAL A 132 -1.86 -49.40 24.86
N TRP A 133 -1.64 -48.66 25.96
CA TRP A 133 -1.48 -47.21 25.94
C TRP A 133 -0.01 -46.87 25.71
N THR A 134 0.29 -46.09 24.66
CA THR A 134 1.66 -45.72 24.26
C THR A 134 1.93 -44.23 24.49
N ALA A 135 3.21 -43.84 24.40
CA ALA A 135 3.58 -42.42 24.38
C ALA A 135 2.97 -41.68 23.18
N ASP A 136 2.75 -42.36 22.05
CA ASP A 136 2.08 -41.79 20.87
C ASP A 136 0.59 -41.57 21.11
N ASP A 137 -0.11 -42.42 21.86
CA ASP A 137 -1.49 -42.16 22.29
C ASP A 137 -1.57 -40.92 23.20
N GLU A 138 -0.64 -40.80 24.15
CA GLU A 138 -0.54 -39.68 25.08
C GLU A 138 -0.28 -38.36 24.33
N LYS A 139 0.66 -38.38 23.38
CA LYS A 139 0.95 -37.25 22.50
C LYS A 139 -0.24 -36.91 21.61
N THR A 140 -0.83 -37.90 20.91
CA THR A 140 -1.99 -37.66 20.02
C THR A 140 -3.18 -37.10 20.80
N LEU A 141 -3.41 -37.56 22.04
CA LEU A 141 -4.44 -37.00 22.91
C LEU A 141 -4.14 -35.55 23.33
N ALA A 142 -2.87 -35.20 23.56
CA ALA A 142 -2.45 -33.82 23.85
C ALA A 142 -2.59 -32.92 22.61
N ASP A 143 -2.10 -33.35 21.46
CA ASP A 143 -2.14 -32.62 20.19
C ASP A 143 -3.60 -32.34 19.76
N LEU A 144 -4.49 -33.35 19.80
CA LEU A 144 -5.92 -33.18 19.51
C LEU A 144 -6.63 -32.26 20.53
N ARG A 145 -6.23 -32.30 21.80
CA ARG A 145 -6.78 -31.39 22.81
C ARG A 145 -6.33 -29.95 22.60
N LEU A 146 -5.07 -29.72 22.22
CA LEU A 146 -4.54 -28.40 21.87
C LEU A 146 -5.24 -27.85 20.61
N MET A 147 -5.37 -28.68 19.58
CA MET A 147 -6.11 -28.41 18.34
C MET A 147 -7.56 -27.97 18.61
N ILE A 148 -8.28 -28.63 19.53
CA ILE A 148 -9.64 -28.22 19.93
C ILE A 148 -9.64 -27.01 20.87
N ALA A 149 -8.64 -26.86 21.76
CA ALA A 149 -8.53 -25.70 22.66
C ALA A 149 -8.21 -24.39 21.91
N MET A 150 -7.55 -24.47 20.75
CA MET A 150 -7.35 -23.35 19.82
C MET A 150 -8.63 -22.93 19.07
N ARG A 151 -9.76 -23.64 19.24
CA ARG A 151 -11.06 -23.24 18.66
C ARG A 151 -11.55 -21.92 19.27
N GLN A 152 -11.55 -20.87 18.47
CA GLN A 152 -11.92 -19.53 18.91
C GLN A 152 -13.44 -19.26 18.86
N ASN A 153 -13.87 -18.30 19.68
CA ASN A 153 -15.14 -17.58 19.53
C ASN A 153 -14.97 -16.24 18.76
N ARG A 154 -13.82 -16.00 18.11
CA ARG A 154 -13.58 -14.82 17.27
C ARG A 154 -14.32 -14.98 15.94
N GLN A 155 -14.91 -13.90 15.44
CA GLN A 155 -15.54 -13.89 14.11
C GLN A 155 -14.43 -13.89 13.03
N ILE A 156 -14.21 -15.05 12.42
CA ILE A 156 -13.20 -15.25 11.38
C ILE A 156 -13.63 -14.50 10.10
N ASN A 157 -12.75 -13.66 9.55
CA ASN A 157 -12.89 -13.17 8.17
C ASN A 157 -12.35 -14.25 7.21
N PRO A 158 -13.14 -14.81 6.28
CA PRO A 158 -12.67 -15.80 5.30
C PRO A 158 -11.47 -15.32 4.47
N ALA A 159 -11.37 -14.01 4.18
CA ALA A 159 -10.28 -13.44 3.40
C ALA A 159 -8.92 -13.44 4.13
N LEU A 160 -8.90 -13.71 5.44
CA LEU A 160 -7.73 -13.72 6.32
C LEU A 160 -7.58 -15.05 7.09
N ALA A 161 -8.40 -16.06 6.75
CA ALA A 161 -8.52 -17.29 7.54
C ALA A 161 -7.29 -18.20 7.45
N GLU A 162 -6.52 -18.14 6.37
CA GLU A 162 -5.28 -18.90 6.22
C GLU A 162 -4.07 -18.03 6.60
N THR A 163 -3.02 -18.63 7.13
CA THR A 163 -1.75 -17.95 7.43
C THR A 163 -0.58 -18.82 7.01
N VAL A 164 0.39 -18.24 6.30
CA VAL A 164 1.65 -18.90 5.96
C VAL A 164 2.77 -18.22 6.73
N THR A 165 3.53 -18.99 7.48
CA THR A 165 4.62 -18.50 8.33
C THR A 165 5.94 -18.65 7.58
N LEU A 166 6.63 -17.54 7.39
CA LEU A 166 7.94 -17.47 6.75
C LEU A 166 9.06 -17.25 7.76
N GLU A 167 10.21 -17.85 7.47
CA GLU A 167 11.53 -17.45 7.97
C GLU A 167 12.14 -16.52 6.91
N VAL A 168 12.34 -15.25 7.23
CA VAL A 168 12.86 -14.22 6.30
C VAL A 168 14.20 -13.73 6.82
N THR A 169 15.23 -13.78 5.96
CA THR A 169 16.58 -13.29 6.24
C THR A 169 16.91 -12.12 5.33
N LEU A 170 17.36 -11.02 5.94
CA LEU A 170 17.75 -9.80 5.26
C LEU A 170 19.27 -9.66 5.33
N ALA A 171 19.92 -9.50 4.18
CA ALA A 171 21.36 -9.29 4.13
C ALA A 171 21.74 -7.91 4.75
N PRO A 172 22.93 -7.74 5.35
CA PRO A 172 23.38 -6.46 5.92
C PRO A 172 23.43 -5.31 4.90
N ASP A 173 23.62 -5.64 3.62
CA ASP A 173 23.71 -4.73 2.48
C ASP A 173 22.40 -4.62 1.67
N ALA A 174 21.34 -5.33 2.06
CA ALA A 174 20.05 -5.30 1.37
C ALA A 174 19.49 -3.86 1.34
N THR A 175 19.27 -3.29 0.15
CA THR A 175 18.87 -1.88 0.00
C THR A 175 17.63 -1.56 0.85
N PRO A 176 17.65 -0.52 1.72
CA PRO A 176 16.49 -0.19 2.54
C PRO A 176 15.25 0.21 1.72
N GLY A 177 14.10 0.28 2.38
CA GLY A 177 12.82 0.70 1.81
C GLY A 177 11.88 -0.45 1.47
N GLU A 178 10.77 -0.11 0.81
CA GLU A 178 9.69 -1.04 0.45
C GLU A 178 10.14 -2.14 -0.52
N ARG A 179 9.36 -3.22 -0.54
CA ARG A 179 9.41 -4.37 -1.45
C ARG A 179 8.01 -4.92 -1.65
N GLU A 180 7.72 -5.46 -2.83
CA GLU A 180 6.68 -6.49 -2.96
C GLU A 180 7.15 -7.82 -2.32
N VAL A 181 6.27 -8.47 -1.54
CA VAL A 181 6.30 -9.91 -1.23
C VAL A 181 5.16 -10.64 -1.95
N ARG A 182 5.42 -11.85 -2.46
CA ARG A 182 4.45 -12.74 -3.13
C ARG A 182 4.66 -14.19 -2.72
N LEU A 183 3.57 -14.94 -2.50
CA LEU A 183 3.61 -16.39 -2.24
C LEU A 183 3.39 -17.21 -3.50
N LYS A 184 4.06 -18.36 -3.60
CA LYS A 184 3.87 -19.38 -4.64
C LYS A 184 3.11 -20.58 -4.10
N THR A 185 1.89 -20.80 -4.61
CA THR A 185 0.99 -21.90 -4.20
C THR A 185 0.64 -22.79 -5.42
N PRO A 186 -0.15 -23.87 -5.27
CA PRO A 186 -0.63 -24.67 -6.40
C PRO A 186 -1.61 -23.92 -7.33
N ALA A 187 -2.14 -22.76 -6.90
CA ALA A 187 -3.01 -21.90 -7.71
C ALA A 187 -2.22 -20.87 -8.54
N GLY A 188 -0.97 -20.55 -8.18
CA GLY A 188 -0.12 -19.58 -8.89
C GLY A 188 0.72 -18.73 -7.95
N LEU A 189 1.03 -17.51 -8.38
CA LEU A 189 1.54 -16.44 -7.50
C LEU A 189 0.35 -15.66 -6.90
N SER A 190 0.54 -15.16 -5.68
CA SER A 190 -0.40 -14.22 -5.06
C SER A 190 -0.34 -12.81 -5.69
N ASN A 191 -1.25 -11.94 -5.25
CA ASN A 191 -1.03 -10.49 -5.30
C ASN A 191 0.32 -10.12 -4.62
N PRO A 192 0.92 -8.99 -5.00
CA PRO A 192 1.93 -8.37 -4.17
C PRO A 192 1.32 -7.83 -2.89
N LEU A 193 2.16 -7.72 -1.87
CA LEU A 193 1.91 -6.95 -0.66
C LEU A 193 3.21 -6.23 -0.26
N VAL A 194 3.13 -5.12 0.47
CA VAL A 194 4.32 -4.38 0.91
C VAL A 194 5.03 -5.10 2.05
N TYR A 195 6.37 -5.10 2.00
CA TYR A 195 7.27 -5.51 3.07
C TYR A 195 8.50 -4.59 3.09
N CYS A 196 8.91 -4.09 4.25
CA CYS A 196 9.97 -3.09 4.36
C CYS A 196 11.33 -3.67 4.79
N VAL A 197 12.40 -3.31 4.09
CA VAL A 197 13.78 -3.49 4.58
C VAL A 197 14.16 -2.26 5.42
N GLY A 198 14.18 -2.41 6.74
CA GLY A 198 14.47 -1.35 7.71
C GLY A 198 15.95 -1.27 8.09
N GLN A 199 16.39 -0.10 8.55
CA GLN A 199 17.76 0.12 9.05
C GLN A 199 17.86 0.15 10.58
N LEU A 200 16.75 0.43 11.26
CA LEU A 200 16.69 0.65 12.71
C LEU A 200 16.45 -0.68 13.45
N PRO A 201 16.85 -0.81 14.72
CA PRO A 201 16.40 -1.87 15.61
C PRO A 201 14.88 -2.01 15.59
N GLU A 202 14.38 -3.23 15.39
CA GLU A 202 12.94 -3.48 15.33
C GLU A 202 12.39 -4.12 16.60
N PHE A 203 11.25 -3.59 17.07
CA PHE A 203 10.44 -4.12 18.17
C PHE A 203 9.06 -4.51 17.60
N SER A 204 8.47 -5.59 18.11
CA SER A 204 7.20 -6.14 17.59
C SER A 204 6.42 -6.84 18.69
N GLU A 205 5.09 -6.70 18.71
CA GLU A 205 4.23 -7.61 19.47
C GLU A 205 4.21 -9.02 18.83
N PRO A 206 3.88 -10.10 19.58
CA PRO A 206 3.68 -11.44 19.01
C PRO A 206 2.54 -11.48 17.97
N ALA A 207 2.73 -12.23 16.88
CA ALA A 207 1.80 -12.27 15.76
C ALA A 207 0.40 -12.83 16.13
N VAL A 208 -0.63 -12.10 15.72
CA VAL A 208 -2.03 -12.46 15.89
C VAL A 208 -2.64 -12.85 14.54
N SER A 209 -2.93 -14.14 14.37
CA SER A 209 -3.59 -14.72 13.21
C SER A 209 -5.01 -15.18 13.52
N ALA A 210 -5.70 -15.74 12.52
CA ALA A 210 -6.98 -16.44 12.70
C ALA A 210 -6.91 -17.70 13.59
N THR A 211 -5.71 -18.13 14.01
CA THR A 211 -5.48 -19.24 14.95
C THR A 211 -4.87 -18.80 16.30
N SER A 212 -4.18 -17.65 16.38
CA SER A 212 -3.63 -17.10 17.63
C SER A 212 -4.72 -16.85 18.69
N GLN A 213 -4.55 -17.42 19.90
CA GLN A 213 -5.55 -17.35 20.98
C GLN A 213 -6.02 -15.90 21.25
N PRO A 214 -7.34 -15.65 21.44
CA PRO A 214 -7.82 -14.33 21.81
C PRO A 214 -7.17 -13.84 23.11
N ALA A 215 -6.87 -12.55 23.19
CA ALA A 215 -6.60 -11.91 24.48
C ALA A 215 -7.74 -12.24 25.46
N PRO A 216 -7.44 -12.62 26.71
CA PRO A 216 -8.44 -13.18 27.62
C PRO A 216 -9.57 -12.17 27.86
N ALA A 217 -10.76 -12.50 27.36
CA ALA A 217 -11.91 -11.61 27.42
C ALA A 217 -12.20 -11.24 28.89
N GLY A 218 -12.12 -9.93 29.19
CA GLY A 218 -12.57 -9.40 30.48
C GLY A 218 -14.00 -9.88 30.76
N PRO A 219 -14.34 -10.25 32.01
CA PRO A 219 -15.51 -11.05 32.32
C PRO A 219 -16.78 -10.46 31.73
N ASN A 220 -17.40 -11.21 30.81
CA ASN A 220 -18.45 -10.75 29.91
C ASN A 220 -19.66 -10.21 30.69
N ARG A 221 -19.76 -8.87 30.79
CA ARG A 221 -20.82 -8.16 31.51
C ARG A 221 -21.21 -6.87 30.79
N TYR A 222 -22.50 -6.74 30.51
CA TYR A 222 -23.16 -5.45 30.36
C TYR A 222 -23.16 -4.75 31.74
N SER A 223 -22.11 -3.97 32.05
CA SER A 223 -22.02 -3.24 33.32
C SER A 223 -21.18 -1.97 33.22
N GLY A 224 -21.82 -0.87 32.80
CA GLY A 224 -21.31 0.50 32.89
C GLY A 224 -20.08 0.83 32.03
N PRO A 225 -19.46 2.01 32.24
CA PRO A 225 -18.19 2.40 31.61
C PRO A 225 -17.05 1.57 32.19
N SER A 226 -16.89 0.35 31.70
CA SER A 226 -15.80 -0.54 32.10
C SER A 226 -14.47 0.04 31.62
N THR A 227 -13.60 0.42 32.56
CA THR A 227 -12.21 0.78 32.27
C THR A 227 -11.46 -0.48 31.82
N ARG A 228 -11.55 -0.79 30.52
CA ARG A 228 -10.81 -1.85 29.82
C ARG A 228 -9.34 -1.68 30.20
N ARG A 229 -8.78 -2.61 30.99
CA ARG A 229 -7.38 -2.57 31.43
C ARG A 229 -6.50 -2.50 30.19
N SER A 230 -5.88 -1.35 29.95
CA SER A 230 -4.91 -1.19 28.87
C SER A 230 -3.74 -2.15 29.09
N ARG A 231 -3.17 -2.69 28.00
CA ARG A 231 -1.83 -3.29 28.08
C ARG A 231 -0.86 -2.26 28.69
N PRO A 232 0.14 -2.68 29.50
CA PRO A 232 1.25 -1.81 29.82
C PRO A 232 1.98 -1.43 28.51
N PRO A 233 2.51 -0.21 28.37
CA PRO A 233 3.30 0.16 27.20
C PRO A 233 4.50 -0.78 27.01
N MET A 234 4.84 -1.09 25.76
CA MET A 234 6.07 -1.79 25.41
C MET A 234 7.25 -0.82 25.55
N ALA A 235 8.24 -1.17 26.36
CA ALA A 235 9.48 -0.39 26.44
C ALA A 235 10.33 -0.59 25.16
N ILE A 236 10.74 0.51 24.54
CA ILE A 236 11.62 0.53 23.35
C ILE A 236 12.83 1.43 23.58
N THR A 237 13.86 1.32 22.74
CA THR A 237 15.07 2.16 22.79
C THR A 237 15.26 2.85 21.46
N LEU A 238 15.42 4.18 21.47
CA LEU A 238 15.52 4.97 20.23
C LEU A 238 16.97 5.03 19.69
N PRO A 239 17.15 5.12 18.35
CA PRO A 239 16.12 5.06 17.31
C PRO A 239 15.58 3.63 17.10
N ALA A 240 14.30 3.52 16.74
CA ALA A 240 13.58 2.25 16.62
C ALA A 240 12.66 2.23 15.40
N THR A 241 12.36 1.03 14.90
CA THR A 241 11.07 0.75 14.24
C THR A 241 10.22 -0.08 15.18
N VAL A 242 8.93 0.26 15.34
CA VAL A 242 7.94 -0.62 16.00
C VAL A 242 6.99 -1.20 14.97
N ASN A 243 6.59 -2.46 15.15
CA ASN A 243 5.54 -3.14 14.38
C ASN A 243 4.40 -3.53 15.34
N GLY A 244 3.15 -3.45 14.88
CA GLY A 244 2.01 -4.05 15.60
C GLY A 244 0.79 -4.33 14.73
N GLN A 245 -0.28 -4.81 15.38
CA GLN A 245 -1.57 -5.18 14.78
C GLN A 245 -2.70 -4.66 15.68
N VAL A 246 -3.39 -3.59 15.28
CA VAL A 246 -4.50 -3.06 16.10
C VAL A 246 -5.70 -4.02 16.03
N LEU A 247 -6.05 -4.66 17.15
CA LEU A 247 -7.23 -5.53 17.26
C LEU A 247 -8.47 -4.72 17.71
N PRO A 248 -9.71 -5.26 17.66
CA PRO A 248 -10.94 -4.50 17.90
C PRO A 248 -10.96 -3.67 19.21
N GLY A 249 -10.90 -2.34 19.07
CA GLY A 249 -10.84 -1.39 20.18
C GLY A 249 -9.62 -1.55 21.09
N GLU A 250 -8.52 -2.11 20.57
CA GLU A 250 -7.20 -2.02 21.19
C GLU A 250 -6.53 -0.69 20.79
N THR A 251 -5.40 -0.40 21.42
CA THR A 251 -4.68 0.87 21.33
C THR A 251 -3.29 0.58 21.87
N ASP A 252 -2.30 0.67 20.99
CA ASP A 252 -0.96 0.18 21.27
C ASP A 252 -0.09 1.35 21.73
N ARG A 253 0.82 1.07 22.68
CA ARG A 253 1.62 2.11 23.34
C ARG A 253 3.06 1.67 23.48
N PHE A 254 3.99 2.54 23.11
CA PHE A 254 5.42 2.28 23.21
C PHE A 254 6.09 3.38 24.04
N GLN A 255 6.74 3.00 25.13
CA GLN A 255 7.41 3.91 26.07
C GLN A 255 8.92 3.96 25.78
N PHE A 256 9.47 5.17 25.81
CA PHE A 256 10.90 5.44 25.62
C PHE A 256 11.34 6.65 26.44
N SER A 257 12.60 6.70 26.83
CA SER A 257 13.20 7.90 27.44
C SER A 257 13.75 8.84 26.37
N ALA A 258 13.56 10.15 26.55
CA ALA A 258 14.03 11.21 25.67
C ALA A 258 14.71 12.35 26.45
N ARG A 259 15.46 13.18 25.73
CA ARG A 259 16.28 14.28 26.27
C ARG A 259 15.77 15.66 25.83
N GLN A 260 15.94 16.67 26.66
CA GLN A 260 15.62 18.05 26.31
C GLN A 260 16.36 18.50 25.04
N GLY A 261 15.64 19.14 24.11
CA GLY A 261 16.15 19.59 22.82
C GLY A 261 16.26 18.50 21.74
N GLN A 262 16.00 17.23 22.09
CA GLN A 262 15.98 16.12 21.14
C GLN A 262 14.90 16.36 20.06
N ARG A 263 15.27 16.24 18.78
CA ARG A 263 14.36 16.50 17.65
C ARG A 263 13.72 15.20 17.16
N LEU A 264 12.65 14.79 17.85
CA LEU A 264 11.95 13.54 17.57
C LEU A 264 11.16 13.62 16.25
N THR A 265 11.36 12.63 15.39
CA THR A 265 10.50 12.29 14.26
C THR A 265 9.81 10.95 14.58
N VAL A 266 8.51 10.86 14.30
CA VAL A 266 7.67 9.67 14.49
C VAL A 266 6.83 9.49 13.21
N SER A 267 7.28 8.66 12.28
CA SER A 267 6.59 8.42 11.00
C SER A 267 5.86 7.10 11.04
N ALA A 268 4.53 7.12 10.93
CA ALA A 268 3.74 5.91 10.73
C ALA A 268 3.86 5.37 9.29
N SER A 269 3.44 4.13 9.12
CA SER A 269 3.15 3.48 7.84
C SER A 269 2.09 2.41 8.10
N ALA A 270 0.88 2.59 7.57
CA ALA A 270 -0.26 1.69 7.77
C ALA A 270 -1.02 1.53 6.45
N ARG A 271 -1.58 2.62 5.90
CA ARG A 271 -2.14 2.65 4.56
C ARG A 271 -1.06 2.46 3.48
N ALA A 272 0.18 2.93 3.70
CA ALA A 272 1.30 2.62 2.82
C ALA A 272 1.61 1.11 2.75
N LEU A 273 1.40 0.37 3.85
CA LEU A 273 1.60 -1.08 3.89
C LEU A 273 0.43 -1.84 3.24
N ILE A 274 -0.79 -1.42 3.54
CA ILE A 274 -2.03 -2.06 3.07
C ILE A 274 -3.02 -0.98 2.59
N PRO A 275 -2.92 -0.55 1.31
CA PRO A 275 -3.73 0.58 0.80
C PRO A 275 -5.24 0.35 0.76
N TYR A 276 -5.69 -0.90 0.85
CA TYR A 276 -7.11 -1.23 0.90
C TYR A 276 -7.41 -2.43 1.80
N LEU A 277 -8.16 -2.18 2.88
CA LEU A 277 -8.73 -3.17 3.78
C LEU A 277 -10.19 -3.47 3.36
N ALA A 278 -10.43 -4.69 2.89
CA ALA A 278 -11.78 -5.16 2.58
C ALA A 278 -12.65 -5.20 3.85
N ASP A 279 -13.95 -4.95 3.70
CA ASP A 279 -14.94 -4.98 4.78
C ASP A 279 -14.61 -4.06 5.97
N ALA A 280 -13.82 -3.01 5.71
CA ALA A 280 -13.58 -1.89 6.61
C ALA A 280 -14.15 -0.61 5.99
N VAL A 281 -14.72 0.28 6.81
CA VAL A 281 -15.19 1.62 6.40
C VAL A 281 -14.57 2.65 7.35
N PRO A 282 -13.80 3.64 6.88
CA PRO A 282 -13.24 3.76 5.52
C PRO A 282 -12.37 2.54 5.13
N GLY A 283 -12.13 2.35 3.83
CA GLY A 283 -11.51 1.14 3.27
C GLY A 283 -10.01 0.96 3.52
N TRP A 284 -9.47 1.52 4.60
CA TRP A 284 -8.07 1.44 5.03
C TRP A 284 -7.99 1.65 6.55
N PHE A 285 -6.83 1.41 7.14
CA PHE A 285 -6.54 1.73 8.54
C PHE A 285 -6.33 3.25 8.65
N GLN A 286 -7.22 3.96 9.35
CA GLN A 286 -7.07 5.40 9.60
C GLN A 286 -6.26 5.55 10.88
N ALA A 287 -4.94 5.46 10.74
CA ALA A 287 -4.01 5.52 11.87
C ALA A 287 -3.97 6.92 12.48
N THR A 288 -3.88 6.97 13.81
CA THR A 288 -3.70 8.21 14.58
C THR A 288 -2.51 8.03 15.52
N LEU A 289 -1.69 9.06 15.68
CA LEU A 289 -0.56 9.10 16.60
C LEU A 289 -0.83 10.13 17.71
N ALA A 290 -0.52 9.77 18.95
CA ALA A 290 -0.53 10.70 20.08
C ALA A 290 0.70 10.50 20.96
N LEU A 291 1.48 11.57 21.16
CA LEU A 291 2.66 11.58 22.01
C LEU A 291 2.28 12.09 23.40
N TYR A 292 2.56 11.28 24.43
CA TYR A 292 2.32 11.60 25.83
C TYR A 292 3.64 11.80 26.59
N ASP A 293 3.65 12.75 27.53
CA ASP A 293 4.75 12.90 28.50
C ASP A 293 4.65 11.91 29.66
N GLY A 294 5.71 11.80 30.48
CA GLY A 294 5.76 10.96 31.68
C GLY A 294 4.79 11.34 32.80
N LYS A 295 3.89 12.32 32.60
CA LYS A 295 2.76 12.64 33.48
C LYS A 295 1.41 12.20 32.87
N GLY A 296 1.44 11.53 31.71
CA GLY A 296 0.26 11.11 30.96
C GLY A 296 -0.46 12.26 30.25
N ARG A 297 0.21 13.40 30.03
CA ARG A 297 -0.37 14.52 29.26
C ARG A 297 -0.03 14.35 27.79
N GLU A 298 -1.02 14.44 26.93
CA GLU A 298 -0.80 14.56 25.48
C GLU A 298 -0.03 15.86 25.20
N VAL A 299 1.02 15.78 24.39
CA VAL A 299 1.88 16.91 24.02
C VAL A 299 1.99 17.11 22.50
N ALA A 300 1.57 16.13 21.70
CA ALA A 300 1.32 16.26 20.27
C ALA A 300 0.35 15.15 19.80
N TYR A 301 -0.47 15.45 18.78
CA TYR A 301 -1.40 14.53 18.11
C TYR A 301 -1.30 14.75 16.59
N ASP A 302 -1.51 13.70 15.80
CA ASP A 302 -1.48 13.74 14.33
C ASP A 302 -2.25 12.56 13.72
N ASP A 303 -3.00 12.76 12.63
CA ASP A 303 -3.76 11.72 11.93
C ASP A 303 -3.69 11.74 10.39
N ASP A 304 -2.86 12.61 9.80
CA ASP A 304 -2.37 12.49 8.42
C ASP A 304 -0.97 13.10 8.27
N PHE A 305 -0.42 13.05 7.06
CA PHE A 305 0.62 13.98 6.63
C PHE A 305 0.19 14.66 5.32
N ARG A 306 -0.47 15.82 5.45
CA ARG A 306 -1.06 16.71 4.42
C ARG A 306 -2.26 16.14 3.69
N PHE A 307 -2.07 14.98 3.08
CA PHE A 307 -3.06 14.25 2.28
C PHE A 307 -2.82 12.73 2.32
N ASN A 308 -1.70 12.28 2.90
CA ASN A 308 -1.39 10.88 3.12
C ASN A 308 -1.93 10.46 4.50
N PRO A 309 -2.90 9.54 4.63
CA PRO A 309 -3.48 9.13 5.94
C PRO A 309 -2.55 8.34 6.88
N ASP A 310 -1.24 8.33 6.62
CA ASP A 310 -0.21 7.80 7.52
C ASP A 310 0.49 8.99 8.21
N PRO A 311 0.20 9.27 9.49
CA PRO A 311 0.68 10.46 10.20
C PRO A 311 2.19 10.51 10.47
N VAL A 312 2.72 11.73 10.61
CA VAL A 312 4.15 12.00 10.85
C VAL A 312 4.34 13.12 11.89
N LEU A 313 4.29 12.75 13.17
CA LEU A 313 4.63 13.64 14.26
C LEU A 313 6.11 14.06 14.22
N SER A 314 6.35 15.37 14.31
CA SER A 314 7.69 15.95 14.47
C SER A 314 7.71 16.91 15.66
N TYR A 315 8.53 16.61 16.68
CA TYR A 315 8.41 17.24 17.99
C TYR A 315 9.78 17.50 18.64
N ALA A 316 9.98 18.73 19.14
CA ALA A 316 11.16 19.09 19.92
C ALA A 316 10.90 18.82 21.41
N ILE A 317 11.61 17.86 22.00
CA ILE A 317 11.38 17.39 23.37
C ILE A 317 11.69 18.51 24.39
N PRO A 318 10.72 18.96 25.21
CA PRO A 318 10.87 20.16 26.04
C PRO A 318 11.65 19.92 27.35
N ALA A 319 11.78 18.67 27.80
CA ALA A 319 12.46 18.28 29.04
C ALA A 319 12.94 16.82 28.96
N ASP A 320 13.96 16.47 29.77
CA ASP A 320 14.35 15.07 29.98
C ASP A 320 13.21 14.29 30.65
N GLY A 321 12.99 13.04 30.22
CA GLY A 321 12.04 12.13 30.87
C GLY A 321 11.57 10.98 29.97
N ASP A 322 10.66 10.18 30.51
CA ASP A 322 9.96 9.18 29.73
C ASP A 322 8.80 9.80 28.94
N TYR A 323 8.59 9.28 27.75
CA TYR A 323 7.51 9.60 26.83
C TYR A 323 6.85 8.31 26.36
N THR A 324 5.61 8.40 25.89
CA THR A 324 4.87 7.26 25.31
C THR A 324 4.22 7.68 24.02
N ILE A 325 4.52 6.99 22.92
CA ILE A 325 3.73 7.11 21.69
C ILE A 325 2.54 6.14 21.77
N GLU A 326 1.37 6.61 21.39
CA GLU A 326 0.16 5.81 21.18
C GLU A 326 -0.15 5.70 19.70
N ILE A 327 -0.61 4.53 19.25
CA ILE A 327 -1.22 4.32 17.94
C ILE A 327 -2.53 3.54 18.05
N LYS A 328 -3.53 3.97 17.27
CA LYS A 328 -4.86 3.36 17.19
C LYS A 328 -5.52 3.73 15.86
N ASP A 329 -6.54 2.97 15.49
CA ASP A 329 -7.50 3.38 14.47
C ASP A 329 -8.42 4.48 15.02
N SER A 330 -8.63 5.56 14.26
CA SER A 330 -9.40 6.75 14.70
C SER A 330 -10.80 6.45 15.22
N ILE A 331 -11.44 5.39 14.71
CA ILE A 331 -12.78 4.93 15.12
C ILE A 331 -12.75 3.54 15.78
N TYR A 332 -11.61 3.19 16.41
CA TYR A 332 -11.42 2.01 17.27
C TYR A 332 -11.77 0.67 16.61
N ARG A 333 -11.62 0.57 15.28
CA ARG A 333 -11.66 -0.71 14.56
C ARG A 333 -10.40 -1.52 14.86
N GLY A 334 -10.30 -2.70 14.28
CA GLY A 334 -9.10 -3.52 14.35
C GLY A 334 -9.35 -4.94 13.88
N ARG A 335 -8.32 -5.57 13.33
CA ARG A 335 -8.34 -6.92 12.73
C ARG A 335 -6.89 -7.34 12.49
N GLU A 336 -6.65 -8.61 12.15
CA GLU A 336 -5.30 -9.15 11.92
C GLU A 336 -4.53 -8.40 10.81
N ASP A 337 -5.24 -7.74 9.89
CA ASP A 337 -4.69 -6.90 8.81
C ASP A 337 -4.63 -5.40 9.12
N PHE A 338 -4.95 -4.93 10.33
CA PHE A 338 -4.67 -3.56 10.77
C PHE A 338 -3.19 -3.45 11.21
N VAL A 339 -2.29 -3.83 10.32
CA VAL A 339 -0.84 -3.81 10.53
C VAL A 339 -0.32 -2.39 10.37
N TYR A 340 0.61 -2.01 11.24
CA TYR A 340 1.38 -0.78 11.11
C TYR A 340 2.87 -1.01 11.35
N ARG A 341 3.66 -0.04 10.87
CA ARG A 341 5.04 0.23 11.28
C ARG A 341 5.13 1.69 11.73
N ILE A 342 5.99 1.99 12.70
CA ILE A 342 6.33 3.38 13.05
C ILE A 342 7.85 3.48 13.19
N ALA A 343 8.49 4.41 12.47
CA ALA A 343 9.89 4.74 12.63
C ALA A 343 10.04 5.94 13.61
N ILE A 344 10.86 5.78 14.65
CA ILE A 344 10.90 6.69 15.81
C ILE A 344 12.36 7.03 16.16
N GLY A 345 12.69 8.32 16.27
CA GLY A 345 14.00 8.79 16.72
C GLY A 345 14.38 10.16 16.18
N GLU A 346 15.66 10.54 16.28
CA GLU A 346 16.20 11.75 15.61
C GLU A 346 16.47 11.45 14.12
N LEU A 347 15.43 11.00 13.41
CA LEU A 347 15.51 10.47 12.05
C LEU A 347 15.42 11.58 11.00
N PRO A 348 16.19 11.52 9.89
CA PRO A 348 16.07 12.45 8.79
C PRO A 348 14.70 12.30 8.12
N PHE A 349 13.98 13.41 7.93
CA PHE A 349 12.68 13.41 7.25
C PHE A 349 12.53 14.68 6.40
N VAL A 350 12.32 14.51 5.09
CA VAL A 350 12.13 15.59 4.14
C VAL A 350 10.65 15.96 4.09
N THR A 351 10.32 17.20 4.41
CA THR A 351 8.96 17.74 4.32
C THR A 351 8.70 18.42 2.98
N SER A 352 9.71 19.00 2.32
CA SER A 352 9.55 19.63 1.00
C SER A 352 10.78 19.43 0.12
N VAL A 353 10.54 19.44 -1.19
CA VAL A 353 11.56 19.44 -2.25
C VAL A 353 11.09 20.35 -3.38
N PHE A 354 11.99 21.16 -3.94
CA PHE A 354 11.70 22.05 -5.06
C PHE A 354 12.97 22.32 -5.90
N PRO A 355 12.93 22.37 -7.25
CA PRO A 355 11.80 22.07 -8.12
C PRO A 355 11.31 20.62 -8.02
N LEU A 356 10.07 20.37 -8.43
CA LEU A 356 9.47 19.03 -8.47
C LEU A 356 9.80 18.28 -9.77
N GLY A 357 10.17 19.00 -10.84
CA GLY A 357 10.55 18.42 -12.12
C GLY A 357 11.76 19.09 -12.78
N SER A 358 12.23 18.51 -13.88
CA SER A 358 13.29 19.07 -14.75
C SER A 358 13.13 18.52 -16.16
N GLY A 359 13.53 19.32 -17.15
CA GLY A 359 13.89 18.82 -18.47
C GLY A 359 15.23 18.08 -18.46
N PHE A 360 15.70 17.65 -19.64
CA PHE A 360 16.99 16.96 -19.77
C PHE A 360 18.19 17.89 -19.58
N GLN A 361 18.66 17.94 -18.34
CA GLN A 361 19.95 18.50 -17.92
C GLN A 361 20.97 17.35 -17.70
N ASP A 362 22.27 17.65 -17.53
CA ASP A 362 23.25 16.61 -17.16
C ASP A 362 23.08 16.17 -15.68
N ARG A 363 22.75 17.13 -14.80
CA ARG A 363 22.41 16.95 -13.39
C ARG A 363 21.31 17.94 -13.01
N ALA A 364 20.25 17.47 -12.36
CA ALA A 364 19.22 18.31 -11.74
C ALA A 364 19.50 18.50 -10.22
N SER A 365 19.11 19.64 -9.66
CA SER A 365 19.39 20.02 -8.25
C SER A 365 18.18 20.65 -7.59
N PHE A 366 17.96 20.36 -6.31
CA PHE A 366 16.73 20.64 -5.58
C PHE A 366 17.02 21.18 -4.18
N GLU A 367 16.35 22.26 -3.81
CA GLU A 367 16.22 22.74 -2.44
C GLU A 367 15.32 21.77 -1.65
N ILE A 368 15.65 21.47 -0.40
CA ILE A 368 14.84 20.65 0.50
C ILE A 368 14.73 21.27 1.89
N ALA A 369 13.63 20.98 2.59
CA ALA A 369 13.48 21.29 4.02
C ALA A 369 12.88 20.12 4.78
N GLY A 370 13.06 20.12 6.12
CA GLY A 370 12.52 19.09 7.00
C GLY A 370 13.24 18.95 8.34
N TRP A 371 13.21 17.73 8.88
CA TRP A 371 13.71 17.39 10.20
C TRP A 371 14.97 16.53 10.13
N ASN A 372 15.93 16.83 11.00
CA ASN A 372 17.20 16.10 11.16
C ASN A 372 17.96 15.86 9.84
N LEU A 373 17.86 16.79 8.89
CA LEU A 373 18.57 16.76 7.62
C LEU A 373 20.00 17.30 7.82
N PRO A 374 21.04 16.67 7.25
CA PRO A 374 22.42 17.15 7.31
C PRO A 374 22.77 18.13 6.18
N LEU A 375 21.79 18.46 5.34
CA LEU A 375 21.90 19.24 4.10
C LEU A 375 20.52 19.82 3.73
N ASP A 376 20.53 20.91 2.99
CA ASP A 376 19.39 21.67 2.49
C ASP A 376 19.24 21.58 0.95
N GLN A 377 20.15 20.88 0.26
CA GLN A 377 20.09 20.66 -1.19
C GLN A 377 20.43 19.22 -1.60
N LEU A 378 19.60 18.62 -2.45
CA LEU A 378 19.85 17.36 -3.14
C LEU A 378 20.25 17.60 -4.61
N SER A 379 20.92 16.62 -5.22
CA SER A 379 21.15 16.59 -6.66
C SER A 379 21.10 15.17 -7.21
N MET A 380 20.62 15.02 -8.44
CA MET A 380 20.59 13.74 -9.16
C MET A 380 21.26 13.89 -10.53
N GLU A 381 22.18 12.98 -10.86
CA GLU A 381 22.67 12.79 -12.22
C GLU A 381 21.52 12.40 -13.14
N THR A 382 21.18 13.24 -14.12
CA THR A 382 20.08 13.03 -15.07
C THR A 382 20.56 12.48 -16.41
N LYS A 383 21.86 12.60 -16.70
CA LYS A 383 22.53 12.00 -17.85
C LYS A 383 22.21 10.50 -18.00
N ASN A 384 21.80 10.10 -19.21
CA ASN A 384 21.41 8.72 -19.58
C ASN A 384 20.19 8.13 -18.82
N LYS A 385 19.42 8.91 -18.06
CA LYS A 385 18.13 8.46 -17.53
C LYS A 385 17.02 8.59 -18.57
N SER A 386 16.09 7.63 -18.59
CA SER A 386 14.81 7.80 -19.26
C SER A 386 13.92 8.79 -18.49
N PRO A 387 12.94 9.43 -19.16
CA PRO A 387 11.90 10.21 -18.50
C PRO A 387 11.09 9.37 -17.51
N GLY A 388 10.47 10.02 -16.53
CA GLY A 388 9.62 9.41 -15.52
C GLY A 388 9.88 9.93 -14.11
N THR A 389 9.14 9.36 -13.15
CA THR A 389 9.27 9.72 -11.73
C THR A 389 10.37 8.91 -11.04
N PHE A 390 11.27 9.60 -10.37
CA PHE A 390 12.31 9.04 -9.51
C PHE A 390 11.95 9.23 -8.03
N LEU A 391 12.48 8.35 -7.18
CA LEU A 391 12.44 8.49 -5.72
C LEU A 391 13.85 8.85 -5.22
N LEU A 392 13.94 9.86 -4.37
CA LEU A 392 15.17 10.34 -3.76
C LEU A 392 15.04 10.36 -2.23
N SER A 393 16.09 9.97 -1.51
CA SER A 393 16.15 10.02 -0.05
C SER A 393 17.46 10.67 0.40
N VAL A 394 17.40 11.48 1.45
CA VAL A 394 18.57 12.03 2.14
C VAL A 394 19.18 10.95 3.02
N ARG A 395 20.52 10.90 3.14
CA ARG A 395 21.19 10.03 4.11
C ARG A 395 21.80 10.85 5.25
N ASN A 396 21.41 10.56 6.49
CA ASN A 396 22.05 11.09 7.69
C ASN A 396 22.60 9.94 8.55
N GLN A 397 23.89 9.99 8.91
CA GLN A 397 24.58 8.98 9.74
C GLN A 397 24.30 7.51 9.31
N GLY A 398 24.18 7.26 8.00
CA GLY A 398 23.86 5.95 7.43
C GLY A 398 22.37 5.66 7.21
N VAL A 399 21.48 6.29 7.97
CA VAL A 399 20.01 6.16 7.87
C VAL A 399 19.46 6.99 6.71
N LEU A 400 18.51 6.44 5.95
CA LEU A 400 17.77 7.15 4.90
C LEU A 400 16.52 7.85 5.43
N SER A 401 16.17 8.98 4.81
CA SER A 401 14.87 9.63 4.99
C SER A 401 13.74 8.88 4.26
N ASN A 402 12.50 9.30 4.55
CA ASN A 402 11.38 9.11 3.63
C ASN A 402 11.77 9.47 2.18
N PRO A 403 11.27 8.73 1.18
CA PRO A 403 11.50 9.07 -0.22
C PRO A 403 10.64 10.25 -0.65
N VAL A 404 11.21 11.18 -1.40
CA VAL A 404 10.48 12.23 -2.13
C VAL A 404 10.48 11.94 -3.63
N ARG A 405 9.43 12.41 -4.32
CA ARG A 405 9.25 12.21 -5.77
C ARG A 405 9.88 13.37 -6.54
N PHE A 406 10.37 13.05 -7.73
CA PHE A 406 10.92 14.01 -8.69
C PHE A 406 10.63 13.55 -10.12
N ALA A 407 10.21 14.44 -11.01
CA ALA A 407 9.93 14.13 -12.41
C ALA A 407 11.06 14.55 -13.37
N LEU A 408 11.51 13.64 -14.23
CA LEU A 408 12.38 13.96 -15.36
C LEU A 408 11.58 13.84 -16.66
N ASP A 409 11.65 14.85 -17.51
CA ASP A 409 11.00 14.86 -18.83
C ASP A 409 12.00 15.31 -19.93
N THR A 410 11.53 15.28 -21.19
CA THR A 410 12.29 15.60 -22.40
C THR A 410 12.14 17.05 -22.87
N GLN A 411 11.08 17.74 -22.45
CA GLN A 411 10.79 19.12 -22.80
C GLN A 411 11.76 20.09 -22.08
N PRO A 412 11.96 21.32 -22.58
CA PRO A 412 12.67 22.34 -21.82
C PRO A 412 11.89 22.71 -20.55
N ASP A 413 12.61 23.10 -19.50
CA ASP A 413 12.03 23.61 -18.26
C ASP A 413 12.47 25.04 -17.94
N CYS A 414 11.57 25.79 -17.30
CA CYS A 414 11.87 27.05 -16.64
C CYS A 414 11.36 27.03 -15.18
N ARG A 415 11.81 28.00 -14.38
CA ARG A 415 11.12 28.38 -13.14
C ARG A 415 10.11 29.50 -13.45
N GLU A 416 9.14 29.67 -12.56
CA GLU A 416 8.35 30.91 -12.50
C GLU A 416 9.23 32.15 -12.27
N ALA A 417 8.66 33.33 -12.49
CA ALA A 417 9.32 34.60 -12.23
C ALA A 417 8.31 35.65 -11.75
N GLU A 418 8.38 35.99 -10.46
CA GLU A 418 7.52 37.01 -9.85
C GLU A 418 7.98 38.45 -10.09
N PRO A 419 7.06 39.43 -10.10
CA PRO A 419 5.59 39.28 -10.00
C PRO A 419 4.96 38.89 -11.36
N ASN A 420 4.07 37.90 -11.38
CA ASN A 420 3.32 37.53 -12.59
C ASN A 420 1.79 37.50 -12.44
N GLU A 421 1.21 37.89 -11.31
CA GLU A 421 -0.18 37.60 -10.86
C GLU A 421 -1.33 38.24 -11.68
N THR A 422 -1.03 38.87 -12.82
CA THR A 422 -2.01 39.56 -13.70
C THR A 422 -1.70 39.31 -15.18
N SER A 423 -2.67 39.56 -16.08
CA SER A 423 -2.42 39.42 -17.52
C SER A 423 -1.41 40.41 -18.09
N ASP A 424 -1.13 41.52 -17.39
CA ASP A 424 -0.14 42.53 -17.82
C ASP A 424 1.28 42.18 -17.36
N THR A 425 1.40 41.42 -16.26
CA THR A 425 2.66 40.90 -15.71
C THR A 425 2.98 39.46 -16.14
N ALA A 426 2.02 38.77 -16.77
CA ALA A 426 2.07 37.34 -17.07
C ALA A 426 3.34 36.88 -17.78
N GLN A 427 4.01 35.87 -17.22
CA GLN A 427 5.28 35.35 -17.71
C GLN A 427 5.12 34.75 -19.12
N PRO A 428 5.89 35.22 -20.14
CA PRO A 428 5.80 34.70 -21.50
C PRO A 428 6.41 33.30 -21.61
N LEU A 429 5.68 32.36 -22.23
CA LEU A 429 6.15 31.00 -22.51
C LEU A 429 6.22 30.71 -24.01
N GLU A 430 7.30 30.04 -24.42
CA GLU A 430 7.43 29.41 -25.75
C GLU A 430 7.15 27.91 -25.60
N LEU A 431 6.03 27.43 -26.15
CA LEU A 431 5.58 26.04 -26.01
C LEU A 431 6.24 25.11 -27.05
N PRO A 432 6.53 23.83 -26.72
CA PRO A 432 6.27 23.15 -25.45
C PRO A 432 7.27 23.52 -24.34
N MET A 433 6.80 23.60 -23.10
CA MET A 433 7.56 24.05 -21.93
C MET A 433 7.03 23.41 -20.65
N ILE A 434 7.94 23.10 -19.72
CA ILE A 434 7.64 22.77 -18.32
C ILE A 434 7.86 24.02 -17.47
N VAL A 435 6.91 24.34 -16.59
CA VAL A 435 7.12 25.36 -15.56
C VAL A 435 7.24 24.67 -14.20
N ASN A 436 8.35 24.92 -13.51
CA ASN A 436 8.48 24.64 -12.08
C ASN A 436 8.03 25.87 -11.29
N GLY A 437 6.83 25.79 -10.70
CA GLY A 437 6.24 26.88 -9.93
C GLY A 437 5.70 26.48 -8.56
N ARG A 438 5.33 27.49 -7.76
CA ARG A 438 4.91 27.42 -6.37
C ARG A 438 4.09 28.66 -5.99
N ILE A 439 2.79 28.44 -5.80
CA ILE A 439 1.89 29.28 -4.99
C ILE A 439 2.56 29.58 -3.64
N ASP A 440 3.11 30.80 -3.46
CA ASP A 440 4.01 31.14 -2.35
C ASP A 440 3.23 31.73 -1.15
N ARG A 441 1.97 32.16 -1.39
CA ARG A 441 1.01 32.64 -0.39
C ARG A 441 -0.45 32.29 -0.77
N ALA A 442 -1.35 32.33 0.22
CA ALA A 442 -2.78 32.20 -0.01
C ALA A 442 -3.31 33.31 -0.96
N GLY A 443 -4.07 32.93 -1.99
CA GLY A 443 -4.57 33.85 -3.01
C GLY A 443 -3.55 34.28 -4.08
N ASP A 444 -2.43 33.56 -4.26
CA ASP A 444 -1.63 33.66 -5.50
C ASP A 444 -2.36 33.02 -6.69
N GLU A 445 -2.25 33.66 -7.87
CA GLU A 445 -2.71 33.12 -9.16
C GLU A 445 -1.61 33.33 -10.21
N ASP A 446 -0.72 32.35 -10.39
CA ASP A 446 0.40 32.41 -11.32
C ASP A 446 -0.12 32.56 -12.77
N VAL A 447 0.27 33.61 -13.49
CA VAL A 447 -0.22 33.87 -14.86
C VAL A 447 0.88 33.69 -15.91
N PHE A 448 0.65 32.78 -16.85
CA PHE A 448 1.53 32.49 -17.96
C PHE A 448 0.88 32.84 -19.29
N ARG A 449 1.63 33.45 -20.21
CA ARG A 449 1.13 33.96 -21.50
C ARG A 449 1.80 33.28 -22.68
N PHE A 450 1.03 32.77 -23.63
CA PHE A 450 1.56 32.15 -24.85
C PHE A 450 0.82 32.62 -26.12
N ALA A 451 1.42 32.36 -27.29
CA ALA A 451 0.80 32.62 -28.59
C ALA A 451 0.18 31.34 -29.16
N GLY A 452 -1.12 31.36 -29.43
CA GLY A 452 -1.90 30.24 -29.95
C GLY A 452 -2.36 30.45 -31.40
N LYS A 453 -2.72 29.34 -32.06
CA LYS A 453 -3.25 29.32 -33.44
C LYS A 453 -4.58 28.59 -33.51
N ALA A 454 -5.50 29.10 -34.33
CA ALA A 454 -6.84 28.54 -34.52
C ALA A 454 -6.78 27.06 -34.93
N GLY A 455 -7.61 26.23 -34.30
CA GLY A 455 -7.68 24.79 -34.58
C GLY A 455 -6.54 23.95 -34.00
N SER A 456 -5.56 24.55 -33.32
CA SER A 456 -4.52 23.80 -32.60
C SER A 456 -5.08 23.23 -31.29
N GLU A 457 -4.71 22.01 -30.93
CA GLU A 457 -4.94 21.52 -29.56
C GLU A 457 -3.89 22.10 -28.61
N PHE A 458 -4.35 22.67 -27.50
CA PHE A 458 -3.54 23.07 -26.36
C PHE A 458 -3.82 22.15 -25.18
N ILE A 459 -2.77 21.71 -24.49
CA ILE A 459 -2.85 20.90 -23.28
C ILE A 459 -2.04 21.59 -22.18
N ALA A 460 -2.61 21.64 -20.98
CA ALA A 460 -1.91 21.99 -19.74
C ALA A 460 -2.23 20.90 -18.70
N GLU A 461 -1.25 20.50 -17.89
CA GLU A 461 -1.40 19.43 -16.92
C GLU A 461 -0.46 19.67 -15.73
N ILE A 462 -1.01 19.72 -14.52
CA ILE A 462 -0.24 19.92 -13.28
C ILE A 462 0.22 18.56 -12.74
N PHE A 463 1.45 18.51 -12.24
CA PHE A 463 2.06 17.36 -11.58
C PHE A 463 2.43 17.72 -10.14
N ALA A 464 1.44 18.00 -9.30
CA ALA A 464 1.60 18.38 -7.91
C ALA A 464 1.34 17.18 -6.98
N ARG A 465 0.09 16.72 -6.89
CA ARG A 465 -0.34 15.62 -6.01
C ARG A 465 0.33 14.30 -6.39
N ARG A 466 0.48 14.02 -7.70
CA ARG A 466 1.25 12.86 -8.22
C ARG A 466 2.75 12.91 -7.87
N LEU A 467 3.31 14.10 -7.62
CA LEU A 467 4.69 14.30 -7.10
C LEU A 467 4.73 14.59 -5.59
N SER A 468 3.62 14.38 -4.89
CA SER A 468 3.48 14.54 -3.44
C SER A 468 3.63 15.97 -2.89
N SER A 469 3.35 16.97 -3.73
CA SER A 469 3.01 18.32 -3.30
C SER A 469 1.65 18.35 -2.57
N PRO A 470 1.46 19.22 -1.56
CA PRO A 470 0.16 19.44 -0.93
C PRO A 470 -0.83 20.22 -1.82
N LEU A 471 -0.34 21.00 -2.80
CA LEU A 471 -1.14 21.90 -3.65
C LEU A 471 -2.42 21.22 -4.17
N ASP A 472 -3.52 21.97 -4.12
CA ASP A 472 -4.82 21.60 -4.69
C ASP A 472 -5.03 22.40 -5.99
N SER A 473 -4.55 21.89 -7.12
CA SER A 473 -4.19 22.75 -8.25
C SER A 473 -5.38 23.15 -9.13
N VAL A 474 -5.58 24.46 -9.35
CA VAL A 474 -6.52 24.99 -10.34
C VAL A 474 -5.79 25.34 -11.64
N LEU A 475 -6.35 24.96 -12.78
CA LEU A 475 -5.96 25.43 -14.12
C LEU A 475 -7.11 26.16 -14.81
N LYS A 476 -6.84 27.36 -15.31
CA LYS A 476 -7.80 28.21 -16.02
C LYS A 476 -7.18 28.82 -17.27
N LEU A 477 -7.83 28.63 -18.42
CA LEU A 477 -7.37 29.17 -19.71
C LEU A 477 -8.29 30.32 -20.14
N THR A 478 -7.72 31.49 -20.44
CA THR A 478 -8.45 32.64 -21.02
C THR A 478 -7.88 33.10 -22.36
N ASP A 479 -8.70 33.73 -23.20
CA ASP A 479 -8.20 34.52 -24.32
C ASP A 479 -7.77 35.94 -23.87
N ALA A 480 -7.27 36.74 -24.81
CA ALA A 480 -6.81 38.11 -24.59
C ALA A 480 -7.90 39.13 -24.20
N SER A 481 -9.18 38.76 -24.17
CA SER A 481 -10.26 39.58 -23.58
C SER A 481 -10.54 39.23 -22.12
N GLY A 482 -9.80 38.28 -21.53
CA GLY A 482 -10.06 37.73 -20.20
C GLY A 482 -11.20 36.70 -20.17
N ARG A 483 -11.84 36.42 -21.31
CA ARG A 483 -12.88 35.39 -21.41
C ARG A 483 -12.28 34.01 -21.19
N GLN A 484 -12.81 33.31 -20.18
CA GLN A 484 -12.47 31.91 -19.89
C GLN A 484 -12.93 30.99 -21.01
N LEU A 485 -12.05 30.07 -21.40
CA LEU A 485 -12.25 29.07 -22.44
C LEU A 485 -12.36 27.67 -21.86
N ALA A 486 -11.60 27.39 -20.79
CA ALA A 486 -11.67 26.17 -20.02
C ALA A 486 -11.19 26.40 -18.57
N PHE A 487 -11.59 25.50 -17.68
CA PHE A 487 -11.25 25.47 -16.26
C PHE A 487 -11.27 24.01 -15.79
N ASN A 488 -10.34 23.64 -14.91
CA ASN A 488 -10.34 22.36 -14.20
C ASN A 488 -9.51 22.46 -12.91
N ASP A 489 -9.92 21.69 -11.92
CA ASP A 489 -9.38 21.54 -10.56
C ASP A 489 -8.95 20.08 -10.33
N ASP A 490 -9.87 19.11 -10.48
CA ASP A 490 -9.58 17.67 -10.33
C ASP A 490 -9.42 16.94 -11.68
N TYR A 491 -8.38 16.11 -11.85
CA TYR A 491 -8.25 15.16 -12.97
C TYR A 491 -7.89 13.72 -12.55
N GLU A 492 -8.78 12.77 -12.88
CA GLU A 492 -8.64 11.34 -12.56
C GLU A 492 -7.58 10.63 -13.42
N ASP A 493 -6.31 10.71 -13.01
CA ASP A 493 -5.23 9.88 -13.57
C ASP A 493 -5.34 8.41 -13.10
N LYS A 494 -5.88 7.56 -13.97
CA LYS A 494 -6.04 6.11 -13.75
C LYS A 494 -4.72 5.32 -13.69
N GLY A 495 -3.60 5.92 -14.09
CA GLY A 495 -2.26 5.37 -13.84
C GLY A 495 -1.83 5.54 -12.38
N ALA A 496 -2.33 6.56 -11.69
CA ALA A 496 -1.94 6.94 -10.34
C ALA A 496 -2.76 6.27 -9.22
N GLY A 497 -3.30 5.06 -9.44
CA GLY A 497 -4.35 4.41 -8.65
C GLY A 497 -4.10 4.03 -7.17
N LEU A 498 -3.09 4.59 -6.51
CA LEU A 498 -2.98 4.64 -5.04
C LEU A 498 -3.37 6.03 -4.47
N THR A 499 -3.44 7.03 -5.35
CA THR A 499 -4.01 8.36 -5.11
C THR A 499 -5.52 8.21 -4.93
N THR A 500 -6.08 8.78 -3.86
CA THR A 500 -7.54 8.77 -3.62
C THR A 500 -8.15 10.18 -3.60
N HIS A 501 -7.34 11.21 -3.89
CA HIS A 501 -7.74 12.61 -4.01
C HIS A 501 -6.97 13.20 -5.19
N HIS A 502 -7.66 13.53 -6.28
CA HIS A 502 -7.07 13.72 -7.62
C HIS A 502 -6.86 15.20 -7.99
N ALA A 503 -6.33 15.96 -7.04
CA ALA A 503 -6.12 17.41 -7.07
C ALA A 503 -5.00 17.92 -8.01
N ASP A 504 -4.69 17.15 -9.05
CA ASP A 504 -3.86 17.55 -10.19
C ASP A 504 -4.81 17.96 -11.32
N SER A 505 -4.83 19.23 -11.71
CA SER A 505 -5.70 19.72 -12.79
C SER A 505 -5.12 19.47 -14.19
N ARG A 506 -6.01 19.39 -15.18
CA ARG A 506 -5.68 19.16 -16.58
C ARG A 506 -6.68 19.78 -17.55
N LEU A 507 -6.17 20.47 -18.57
CA LEU A 507 -6.92 21.01 -19.69
C LEU A 507 -6.51 20.36 -21.02
N SER A 508 -7.47 20.13 -21.91
CA SER A 508 -7.27 19.90 -23.35
C SER A 508 -8.32 20.73 -24.10
N VAL A 509 -7.88 21.61 -25.00
CA VAL A 509 -8.73 22.62 -25.64
C VAL A 509 -8.27 22.86 -27.08
N THR A 510 -9.19 22.77 -28.05
CA THR A 510 -8.94 23.31 -29.39
C THR A 510 -9.06 24.83 -29.37
N LEU A 511 -7.98 25.54 -29.68
CA LEU A 511 -7.94 27.00 -29.62
C LEU A 511 -8.84 27.61 -30.71
N PRO A 512 -9.74 28.56 -30.36
CA PRO A 512 -10.75 29.06 -31.30
C PRO A 512 -10.25 30.09 -32.32
N ALA A 513 -9.07 30.68 -32.12
CA ALA A 513 -8.55 31.79 -32.91
C ALA A 513 -7.00 31.82 -32.91
N ASP A 514 -6.42 32.65 -33.77
CA ASP A 514 -5.03 33.09 -33.63
C ASP A 514 -4.98 34.22 -32.59
N GLY A 515 -4.02 34.21 -31.66
CA GLY A 515 -3.90 35.28 -30.67
C GLY A 515 -3.06 34.94 -29.44
N ALA A 516 -3.09 35.83 -28.46
CA ALA A 516 -2.51 35.58 -27.14
C ALA A 516 -3.54 34.89 -26.22
N TYR A 517 -3.04 33.92 -25.47
CA TYR A 517 -3.78 33.14 -24.48
C TYR A 517 -3.06 33.15 -23.14
N TYR A 518 -3.81 33.02 -22.06
CA TYR A 518 -3.30 33.06 -20.70
C TYR A 518 -3.70 31.78 -19.96
N VAL A 519 -2.72 31.09 -19.39
CA VAL A 519 -2.92 30.05 -18.36
C VAL A 519 -2.83 30.74 -17.01
N ARG A 520 -3.73 30.39 -16.10
CA ARG A 520 -3.73 30.80 -14.69
C ARG A 520 -3.67 29.55 -13.83
N VAL A 521 -2.74 29.52 -12.88
CA VAL A 521 -2.56 28.45 -11.89
C VAL A 521 -2.85 29.02 -10.51
N ALA A 522 -3.57 28.29 -9.65
CA ALA A 522 -3.85 28.70 -8.27
C ALA A 522 -4.02 27.48 -7.37
N ASP A 523 -4.16 27.68 -6.05
CA ASP A 523 -4.67 26.66 -5.14
C ASP A 523 -6.20 26.79 -4.98
N ALA A 524 -6.93 25.67 -5.02
CA ALA A 524 -8.38 25.63 -4.93
C ALA A 524 -8.93 25.97 -3.53
N GLN A 525 -8.07 25.99 -2.51
CA GLN A 525 -8.48 26.14 -1.11
C GLN A 525 -8.46 27.60 -0.61
N HIS A 526 -7.86 28.55 -1.35
CA HIS A 526 -7.55 29.91 -0.86
C HIS A 526 -7.84 31.06 -1.86
#